data_AF-A0A2V2AH18-F1
#
_entry.id   AF-A0A2V2AH18-F1
#
_cell.length_a   1.000
_cell.length_b   1.000
_cell.length_c   1.000
_cell.angle_alpha   90.00
_cell.angle_beta   90.00
_cell.angle_gamma   90.00
#
_symmetry.space_group_name_H-M   'P 1'
#
loop_
_entity.id
_entity.type
_entity.pdbx_description
1 polymer ?
#
loop_
_entity_poly.entity_id
_entity_poly.type
_entity_poly.pdbx_seq_one_letter_code
_entity_poly.pdbx_strand_id
1 'polypeptide(L)'
;MMRFSIYSGLVLVGYSALDYGDPPMGVAFGQFEPADEYAAIQNQCSTNHHDQTVLDLSVQTEAGLVIPCAGLAILDYSEELPPPCIEVNIFGIPHPLYGELFPKQVTLYERQFS
;
A
#
# COMPACT_ATOMS: atom_id res chain seq x y z
N MET A 1 9.87 11.10 -6.17
CA MET A 1 9.17 10.32 -5.12
C MET A 1 9.51 8.87 -5.37
N MET A 2 9.69 8.04 -4.34
CA MET A 2 9.82 6.60 -4.53
C MET A 2 8.44 6.05 -4.91
N ARG A 3 8.36 5.23 -5.95
CA ARG A 3 7.13 4.57 -6.36
C ARG A 3 7.21 3.08 -6.07
N PHE A 4 6.17 2.54 -5.46
CA PHE A 4 6.07 1.13 -5.12
C PHE A 4 5.14 0.43 -6.09
N SER A 5 5.51 -0.78 -6.49
CA SER A 5 4.73 -1.62 -7.40
C SER A 5 3.91 -2.60 -6.58
N ILE A 6 2.61 -2.69 -6.86
CA ILE A 6 1.68 -3.60 -6.19
C ILE A 6 1.34 -4.74 -7.14
N TYR A 7 1.44 -5.96 -6.64
CA TYR A 7 1.20 -7.18 -7.40
C TYR A 7 0.06 -7.99 -6.78
N SER A 8 -0.68 -8.71 -7.62
CA SER A 8 -1.52 -9.84 -7.23
C SER A 8 -0.89 -11.12 -7.79
N GLY A 9 -0.36 -11.97 -6.92
CA GLY A 9 0.56 -13.03 -7.31
C GLY A 9 1.77 -12.46 -8.07
N LEU A 10 1.88 -12.78 -9.36
CA LEU A 10 2.96 -12.31 -10.25
C LEU A 10 2.54 -11.14 -11.16
N VAL A 11 1.27 -10.72 -11.11
CA VAL A 11 0.71 -9.72 -12.02
C VAL A 11 0.79 -8.34 -11.39
N LEU A 12 1.38 -7.38 -12.10
CA LEU A 12 1.43 -5.99 -11.66
C LEU A 12 0.04 -5.36 -11.79
N VAL A 13 -0.55 -4.97 -10.67
CA VAL A 13 -1.91 -4.41 -10.62
C VAL A 13 -1.92 -2.90 -10.40
N GLY A 14 -0.83 -2.30 -9.96
CA GLY A 14 -0.77 -0.85 -9.85
C GLY A 14 0.40 -0.36 -9.04
N TYR A 15 0.29 0.89 -8.61
CA TYR A 15 1.37 1.59 -7.94
C TYR A 15 0.87 2.47 -6.80
N SER A 16 1.79 2.86 -5.92
CA SER A 16 1.54 3.94 -4.96
C SER A 16 2.86 4.61 -4.57
N ALA A 17 2.79 5.87 -4.19
CA ALA A 17 3.90 6.57 -3.55
C ALA A 17 3.99 6.28 -2.04
N LEU A 18 2.93 5.73 -1.44
CA LEU A 18 2.83 5.43 0.00
C LEU A 18 3.24 6.63 0.87
N ASP A 19 2.65 7.80 0.58
CA ASP A 19 3.09 9.08 1.15
C ASP A 19 2.85 9.21 2.68
N TYR A 20 1.95 8.39 3.24
CA TYR A 20 1.52 8.45 4.63
C TYR A 20 1.83 7.17 5.40
N GLY A 21 1.81 7.25 6.73
CA GLY A 21 2.06 6.09 7.57
C GLY A 21 1.95 6.33 9.07
N ASP A 22 1.99 5.23 9.81
CA ASP A 22 2.07 5.15 11.27
C ASP A 22 3.33 4.33 11.64
N PRO A 23 4.46 5.00 11.94
CA PRO A 23 5.74 4.33 12.17
C PRO A 23 5.74 3.33 13.33
N PRO A 24 5.18 3.62 14.52
CA PRO A 24 5.04 2.64 15.60
C PRO A 24 4.38 1.31 15.20
N MET A 25 3.43 1.35 14.27
CA MET A 25 2.68 0.18 13.81
C MET A 25 3.23 -0.42 12.50
N GLY A 26 4.27 0.19 11.92
CA GLY A 26 4.83 -0.22 10.63
C GLY A 26 3.82 -0.10 9.49
N VAL A 27 2.94 0.92 9.52
CA VAL A 27 1.90 1.11 8.51
C VAL A 27 2.34 2.15 7.48
N ALA A 28 2.19 1.84 6.20
CA ALA A 28 2.38 2.77 5.10
C ALA A 28 1.17 2.71 4.16
N PHE A 29 0.67 3.85 3.72
CA PHE A 29 -0.51 3.92 2.87
C PHE A 29 -0.49 5.15 1.96
N GLY A 30 -1.32 5.12 0.93
CA GLY A 30 -1.49 6.24 0.02
C GLY A 30 -2.34 5.89 -1.18
N GLN A 31 -2.57 6.90 -2.02
CA GLN A 31 -3.36 6.75 -3.24
C GLN A 31 -2.83 5.58 -4.09
N PHE A 32 -3.75 4.73 -4.53
CA PHE A 32 -3.46 3.65 -5.46
C PHE A 32 -3.69 4.12 -6.90
N GLU A 33 -2.71 3.87 -7.75
CA GLU A 33 -2.73 4.16 -9.17
C GLU A 33 -2.89 2.82 -9.92
N PRO A 34 -4.10 2.46 -10.37
CA PRO A 34 -4.33 1.17 -11.01
C PRO A 34 -3.58 1.06 -12.34
N ALA A 35 -3.00 -0.11 -12.59
CA ALA A 35 -2.53 -0.53 -13.91
C ALA A 35 -3.67 -1.27 -14.65
N ASP A 36 -3.47 -1.57 -15.94
CA ASP A 36 -4.48 -2.23 -16.77
C ASP A 36 -5.02 -3.54 -16.15
N GLU A 37 -4.14 -4.31 -15.51
CA GLU A 37 -4.49 -5.61 -14.93
C GLU A 37 -5.26 -5.51 -13.60
N TYR A 38 -5.39 -4.31 -13.02
CA TYR A 38 -6.24 -4.10 -11.84
C TYR A 38 -7.70 -4.48 -12.11
N ALA A 39 -8.19 -4.30 -13.34
CA ALA A 39 -9.57 -4.61 -13.70
C ALA A 39 -9.96 -6.07 -13.39
N ALA A 40 -8.99 -7.00 -13.37
CA ALA A 40 -9.23 -8.39 -13.02
C ALA A 40 -9.55 -8.62 -11.53
N ILE A 41 -9.08 -7.74 -10.63
CA ILE A 41 -9.26 -7.86 -9.18
C ILE A 41 -10.13 -6.74 -8.58
N GLN A 42 -10.51 -5.75 -9.39
CA GLN A 42 -11.19 -4.54 -8.92
C GLN A 42 -12.46 -4.85 -8.12
N ASN A 43 -13.29 -5.79 -8.57
CA ASN A 43 -14.53 -6.12 -7.86
C ASN A 43 -14.28 -6.68 -6.44
N GLN A 44 -13.21 -7.46 -6.26
CA GLN A 44 -12.82 -7.93 -4.91
C GLN A 44 -12.34 -6.76 -4.05
N CYS A 45 -11.59 -5.83 -4.65
CA CYS A 45 -11.08 -4.64 -3.95
C CYS A 45 -12.19 -3.62 -3.62
N SER A 46 -13.29 -3.57 -4.39
CA SER A 46 -14.42 -2.66 -4.11
C SER A 46 -15.44 -3.23 -3.13
N THR A 47 -15.62 -4.55 -3.11
CA THR A 47 -16.68 -5.19 -2.30
C THR A 47 -16.18 -5.87 -1.02
N ASN A 48 -14.88 -6.15 -0.91
CA ASN A 48 -14.30 -6.85 0.22
C ASN A 48 -13.04 -6.14 0.75
N HIS A 49 -13.26 -5.18 1.63
CA HIS A 49 -12.19 -4.44 2.32
C HIS A 49 -11.63 -5.15 3.55
N HIS A 50 -12.30 -6.21 4.02
CA HIS A 50 -11.95 -6.88 5.28
C HIS A 50 -10.92 -8.00 5.10
N ASP A 51 -11.02 -8.78 4.02
CA ASP A 51 -10.13 -9.93 3.78
C ASP A 51 -9.82 -10.10 2.30
N GLN A 52 -8.60 -9.70 1.91
CA GLN A 52 -8.10 -9.83 0.54
C GLN A 52 -7.01 -10.90 0.40
N THR A 53 -6.93 -11.86 1.33
CA THR A 53 -5.90 -12.91 1.34
C THR A 53 -5.88 -13.74 0.05
N VAL A 54 -7.05 -13.96 -0.57
CA VAL A 54 -7.17 -14.69 -1.84
C VAL A 54 -6.47 -14.01 -3.02
N LEU A 55 -6.22 -12.70 -2.95
CA LEU A 55 -5.59 -11.92 -4.00
C LEU A 55 -4.06 -12.04 -4.01
N ASP A 56 -3.46 -12.66 -2.99
CA ASP A 56 -1.99 -12.83 -2.85
C ASP A 56 -1.24 -11.53 -3.13
N LEU A 57 -1.65 -10.45 -2.45
CA LEU A 57 -1.11 -9.13 -2.71
C LEU A 57 0.31 -8.99 -2.16
N SER A 58 1.19 -8.38 -2.95
CA SER A 58 2.53 -8.02 -2.51
C SER A 58 2.93 -6.63 -3.00
N VAL A 59 3.92 -6.04 -2.34
CA VAL A 59 4.48 -4.74 -2.68
C VAL A 59 5.98 -4.84 -2.90
N GLN A 60 6.47 -4.16 -3.92
CA GLN A 60 7.89 -4.11 -4.26
C GLN A 60 8.40 -2.66 -4.38
N THR A 61 9.65 -2.45 -4.00
CA THR A 61 10.38 -1.22 -4.32
C THR A 61 10.71 -1.17 -5.82
N GLU A 62 11.14 0.00 -6.33
CA GLU A 62 11.61 0.13 -7.73
C GLU A 62 12.79 -0.80 -8.06
N ALA A 63 13.57 -1.22 -7.05
CA ALA A 63 14.66 -2.16 -7.20
C ALA A 63 14.21 -3.64 -7.23
N GLY A 64 12.90 -3.90 -7.14
CA GLY A 64 12.33 -5.25 -7.12
C GLY A 64 12.42 -5.96 -5.76
N LEU A 65 12.73 -5.23 -4.68
CA LEU A 65 12.72 -5.80 -3.34
C LEU A 65 11.28 -5.93 -2.85
N VAL A 66 10.84 -7.15 -2.58
CA VAL A 66 9.55 -7.42 -1.92
C VAL A 66 9.61 -6.92 -0.47
N ILE A 67 8.64 -6.10 -0.08
CA ILE A 67 8.55 -5.57 1.28
C ILE A 67 7.79 -6.58 2.15
N PRO A 68 8.45 -7.18 3.18
CA PRO A 68 7.74 -8.00 4.14
C PRO A 68 6.76 -7.15 4.94
N CYS A 69 5.54 -7.66 5.12
CA CYS A 69 4.48 -7.01 5.88
C CYS A 69 3.53 -8.07 6.46
N ALA A 70 2.73 -7.67 7.45
CA ALA A 70 1.69 -8.51 8.03
C ALA A 70 0.42 -8.59 7.17
N GLY A 71 0.17 -7.55 6.36
CA GLY A 71 -0.96 -7.53 5.44
C GLY A 71 -0.89 -6.37 4.45
N LEU A 72 -1.61 -6.52 3.35
CA LEU A 72 -1.77 -5.52 2.31
C LEU A 72 -3.22 -5.54 1.83
N ALA A 73 -3.84 -4.37 1.70
CA ALA A 73 -5.20 -4.23 1.19
C ALA A 73 -5.30 -3.06 0.21
N ILE A 74 -6.14 -3.21 -0.83
CA ILE A 74 -6.56 -2.14 -1.72
C ILE A 74 -8.02 -1.82 -1.38
N LEU A 75 -8.26 -0.59 -0.91
CA LEU A 75 -9.59 -0.08 -0.59
C LEU A 75 -10.09 0.74 -1.77
N ASP A 76 -11.00 0.16 -2.56
CA ASP A 76 -11.58 0.82 -3.73
C ASP A 76 -12.99 1.32 -3.42
N TYR A 77 -13.15 2.63 -3.35
CA TYR A 77 -14.44 3.30 -3.16
C TYR A 77 -14.97 3.92 -4.45
N SER A 78 -14.54 3.48 -5.63
CA SER A 78 -14.95 4.06 -6.92
C SER A 78 -16.45 3.94 -7.19
N GLU A 79 -17.13 2.99 -6.55
CA GLU A 79 -18.59 2.85 -6.63
C GLU A 79 -19.34 3.87 -5.74
N GLU A 80 -18.66 4.45 -4.75
CA GLU A 80 -19.27 5.28 -3.70
C GLU A 80 -18.81 6.75 -3.75
N LEU A 81 -17.59 7.01 -4.22
CA LEU A 81 -16.91 8.30 -4.11
C LEU A 81 -16.31 8.74 -5.46
N PRO A 82 -16.28 10.06 -5.74
CA PRO A 82 -15.56 10.58 -6.90
C PRO A 82 -14.03 10.41 -6.72
N PRO A 83 -13.27 10.24 -7.82
CA PRO A 83 -11.81 10.11 -7.76
C PRO A 83 -11.09 11.34 -7.16
N PRO A 84 -9.91 11.16 -6.53
CA PRO A 84 -9.26 9.87 -6.25
C PRO A 84 -9.89 9.18 -5.03
N CYS A 85 -10.22 7.89 -5.18
CA CYS A 85 -11.00 7.13 -4.19
C CYS A 85 -10.50 5.68 -4.00
N ILE A 86 -9.27 5.39 -4.44
CA ILE A 86 -8.62 4.10 -4.24
C ILE A 86 -7.35 4.30 -3.42
N GLU A 87 -7.19 3.53 -2.36
CA GLU A 87 -6.04 3.60 -1.45
C GLU A 87 -5.44 2.21 -1.25
N VAL A 88 -4.11 2.11 -1.24
CA VAL A 88 -3.42 0.91 -0.81
C VAL A 88 -2.89 1.11 0.60
N ASN A 89 -3.07 0.10 1.43
CA ASN A 89 -2.65 0.06 2.81
C ASN A 89 -1.72 -1.14 3.04
N ILE A 90 -0.57 -0.90 3.65
CA ILE A 90 0.41 -1.92 4.01
C ILE A 90 0.59 -1.88 5.52
N PHE A 91 0.42 -3.03 6.16
CA PHE A 91 0.40 -3.16 7.61
C PHE A 91 1.58 -3.97 8.12
N GLY A 92 2.20 -3.52 9.22
CA GLY A 92 3.21 -4.32 9.94
C GLY A 92 4.51 -4.54 9.18
N ILE A 93 5.01 -3.52 8.46
CA ILE A 93 6.36 -3.52 7.91
C ILE A 93 7.36 -3.54 9.09
N PRO A 94 8.33 -4.48 9.12
CA PRO A 94 9.20 -4.65 10.27
C PRO A 94 10.20 -3.51 10.44
N HIS A 95 10.61 -3.27 11.69
CA HIS A 95 11.80 -2.50 12.01
C HIS A 95 13.07 -3.33 11.73
N PRO A 96 14.16 -2.76 11.17
CA PRO A 96 14.37 -1.35 10.84
C PRO A 96 13.86 -0.91 9.46
N LEU A 97 13.45 -1.85 8.61
CA LEU A 97 13.13 -1.62 7.19
C LEU A 97 12.15 -0.46 6.97
N TYR A 98 11.11 -0.35 7.80
CA TYR A 98 10.15 0.75 7.69
C TYR A 98 10.84 2.13 7.73
N GLY A 99 11.77 2.34 8.66
CA GLY A 99 12.47 3.62 8.80
C GLY A 99 13.45 3.90 7.66
N GLU A 100 13.99 2.85 7.04
CA GLU A 100 14.85 2.97 5.86
C GLU A 100 14.05 3.38 4.61
N LEU A 101 12.86 2.82 4.44
CA LEU A 101 11.98 3.10 3.30
C LEU A 101 11.20 4.42 3.46
N PHE A 102 10.77 4.75 4.67
CA PHE A 102 9.89 5.89 4.96
C PHE A 102 10.48 6.87 6.00
N PRO A 103 11.72 7.37 5.82
CA PRO A 103 12.39 8.20 6.83
C PRO A 103 11.66 9.52 7.11
N LYS A 104 10.93 10.05 6.11
CA LYS A 104 10.10 11.26 6.28
C LYS A 104 8.96 11.03 7.26
N GLN A 105 8.29 9.88 7.19
CA GLN A 105 7.16 9.55 8.08
C GLN A 105 7.65 9.39 9.52
N VAL A 106 8.79 8.73 9.72
CA VAL A 106 9.46 8.65 11.03
C VAL A 106 9.77 10.04 11.58
N THR A 107 10.39 10.90 10.77
CA THR A 107 10.76 12.26 11.20
C THR A 107 9.53 13.11 11.56
N LEU A 108 8.44 13.00 10.81
CA LEU A 108 7.19 13.72 11.09
C LEU A 108 6.54 13.23 12.39
N TYR A 109 6.52 11.92 12.61
CA TYR A 109 6.02 11.31 13.84
C TYR A 109 6.83 11.79 15.06
N GLU A 110 8.15 11.72 15.02
CA GLU A 110 9.01 12.14 16.13
C GLU A 110 8.81 13.62 16.51
N ARG A 111 8.61 14.50 15.52
CA ARG A 111 8.34 15.93 15.73
C ARG A 111 6.98 16.21 16.38
N GLN A 112 6.01 15.31 16.25
CA GLN A 112 4.70 15.50 16.86
C GLN A 112 4.75 15.37 18.40
N PHE A 113 5.74 14.65 18.92
CA PHE A 113 5.90 14.35 20.35
C PHE A 113 7.12 15.03 20.99
N SER A 114 7.82 15.90 20.24
CA SER A 114 8.93 16.73 20.73
C SER A 114 8.46 18.12 21.16
#